data_AF-A0A101HBL4-F1
#
_entry.id   AF-A0A101HBL4-F1
#
_cell.length_a   1.000
_cell.length_b   1.000
_cell.length_c   1.000
_cell.angle_alpha   90.00
_cell.angle_beta   90.00
_cell.angle_gamma   90.00
#
_symmetry.space_group_name_H-M   'P 1'
#
loop_
_entity.id
_entity.type
_entity.pdbx_description
1 polymer ?
#
loop_
_entity_poly.entity_id
_entity_poly.type
_entity_poly.pdbx_seq_one_letter_code
_entity_poly.pdbx_strand_id
1 'polypeptide(L)'
;MKKAILLMIIVLLLIGSINTAQANTYYFDIYNHWAETDIYQATNNLKIFQGYGDFTFRPDRNISVAEFFKVLYKIGNENGVVNLVTKGTVNYTDITMNHWAYTYILSFNHYMVQNTRIDYTIYDVFPGNKLNPNSFITRQQAAALTAALNLPPVSTIELPFNDIKESNSFYNELTTLYSNGIILGYSNNEFRGAANLTRAEAAVLTKKIYEEAAYNKVNTISEIVFPPQELENGFPFFHTYDNRNLTDDDFRYIKAITTMEYLSFGGYIFPDDEPLYDTDPTKTLNELKNEGYFNVFGLNYYLLKNGNLTAELMTGYSNEILNAMIGDTSLTIPNRLLLLHEIVKHGVDNKVVNYLISLKKSSNDIFIQSEIDFIIFQHYISTNQMADFYELLLRYIDLPLNPVAFINVNNVGVSITNNTVVNDTERFKLMELYILNVTYGLSKVGFTTEAEIFISDYYNRLKSSTIYGSLSNDEYNKIIGTIKKLKLRN
;
A
#
# COMPACT_ATOMS: atom_id res chain seq x y z
N MET A 1 -39.24 23.43 54.29
CA MET A 1 -38.42 22.29 53.79
C MET A 1 -38.60 22.03 52.29
N LYS A 2 -39.81 21.75 51.77
CA LYS A 2 -40.01 21.38 50.35
C LYS A 2 -39.49 22.41 49.33
N LYS A 3 -39.65 23.72 49.58
CA LYS A 3 -39.13 24.79 48.69
C LYS A 3 -37.60 24.90 48.68
N ALA A 4 -36.93 24.63 49.81
CA ALA A 4 -35.48 24.65 49.91
C ALA A 4 -34.83 23.45 49.19
N ILE A 5 -35.47 22.28 49.27
CA ILE A 5 -35.05 21.07 48.55
C ILE A 5 -35.20 21.27 47.04
N LEU A 6 -36.29 21.88 46.58
CA LEU A 6 -36.50 22.19 45.17
C LEU A 6 -35.44 23.18 44.64
N LEU A 7 -35.11 24.21 45.41
CA LEU A 7 -34.07 25.17 45.05
C LEU A 7 -32.68 24.51 44.95
N MET A 8 -32.36 23.60 45.89
CA MET A 8 -31.12 22.85 45.89
C MET A 8 -31.01 21.91 44.68
N ILE A 9 -32.11 21.25 44.30
CA ILE A 9 -32.16 20.40 43.11
C ILE A 9 -31.99 21.22 41.83
N ILE A 10 -32.60 22.40 41.74
CA ILE A 10 -32.44 23.30 40.58
C ILE A 10 -30.98 23.79 40.47
N VAL A 11 -30.34 24.14 41.57
CA VAL A 11 -28.92 24.54 41.59
C VAL A 11 -28.01 23.37 41.20
N LEU A 12 -28.27 22.16 41.68
CA LEU A 12 -27.54 20.95 41.28
C LEU A 12 -27.72 20.61 39.80
N LEU A 13 -28.93 20.78 39.26
CA LEU A 13 -29.20 20.59 37.83
C LEU A 13 -28.50 21.66 36.97
N LEU A 14 -28.43 22.91 37.43
CA LEU A 14 -27.73 24.01 36.76
C LEU A 14 -26.21 23.80 36.75
N ILE A 15 -25.62 23.32 37.85
CA ILE A 15 -24.20 22.97 37.94
C ILE A 15 -23.90 21.73 37.09
N GLY A 16 -24.80 20.76 37.07
CA GLY A 16 -24.70 19.53 36.25
C GLY A 16 -24.95 19.72 34.75
N SER A 17 -25.42 20.90 34.32
CA SER A 17 -25.62 21.26 32.90
C SER A 17 -24.56 22.22 32.36
N ILE A 18 -23.50 22.50 33.14
CA ILE A 18 -22.28 23.11 32.62
C ILE A 18 -21.56 22.04 31.80
N ASN A 19 -21.90 21.97 30.51
CA ASN A 19 -21.04 21.30 29.54
C ASN A 19 -19.69 22.03 29.61
N THR A 20 -18.63 21.32 30.00
CA THR A 20 -17.28 21.83 29.84
C THR A 20 -17.02 21.91 28.34
N ALA A 21 -17.29 23.08 27.75
CA ALA A 21 -16.86 23.36 26.40
C ALA A 21 -15.33 23.26 26.42
N GLN A 22 -14.76 22.25 25.77
CA GLN A 22 -13.33 22.25 25.50
C GLN A 22 -13.07 23.41 24.55
N ALA A 23 -12.52 24.50 25.08
CA ALA A 23 -12.13 25.63 24.26
C ALA A 23 -10.96 25.19 23.38
N ASN A 24 -11.14 25.30 22.06
CA ASN A 24 -10.02 25.15 21.13
C ASN A 24 -9.00 26.25 21.43
N THR A 25 -7.74 25.85 21.55
CA THR A 25 -6.63 26.77 21.76
C THR A 25 -6.19 27.30 20.40
N TYR A 26 -6.23 28.62 20.26
CA TYR A 26 -5.70 29.33 19.09
C TYR A 26 -4.44 30.07 19.49
N TYR A 27 -3.43 30.01 18.61
CA TYR A 27 -2.16 30.69 18.81
C TYR A 27 -2.07 31.88 17.85
N PHE A 28 -1.64 33.04 18.34
CA PHE A 28 -1.62 34.24 17.50
C PHE A 28 -0.46 34.25 16.49
N ASP A 29 0.61 33.51 16.78
CA ASP A 29 1.84 33.43 16.00
C ASP A 29 1.81 32.37 14.89
N ILE A 30 0.65 31.73 14.66
CA ILE A 30 0.47 30.77 13.56
C ILE A 30 -0.47 31.30 12.46
N TYR A 31 -1.02 32.50 12.60
CA TYR A 31 -1.93 33.06 11.61
C TYR A 31 -1.21 33.27 10.27
N ASN A 32 -1.75 32.71 9.18
CA ASN A 32 -1.13 32.66 7.85
C ASN A 32 0.20 31.89 7.79
N HIS A 33 0.51 31.11 8.83
CA HIS A 33 1.67 30.24 8.81
C HIS A 33 1.36 28.99 7.98
N TRP A 34 2.30 28.50 7.16
CA TRP A 34 2.06 27.37 6.26
C TRP A 34 1.61 26.08 6.97
N ALA A 35 2.01 25.92 8.24
CA ALA A 35 1.64 24.80 9.10
C ALA A 35 0.42 25.07 10.02
N GLU A 36 -0.32 26.17 9.82
CA GLU A 36 -1.43 26.58 10.69
C GLU A 36 -2.45 25.44 10.93
N THR A 37 -2.86 24.78 9.85
CA THR A 37 -3.83 23.68 9.90
C THR A 37 -3.30 22.46 10.65
N ASP A 38 -2.04 22.09 10.41
CA ASP A 38 -1.43 20.93 11.06
C ASP A 38 -1.17 21.18 12.54
N ILE A 39 -0.75 22.41 12.89
CA ILE A 39 -0.59 22.84 14.29
C ILE A 39 -1.94 22.81 15.01
N TYR A 40 -3.01 23.31 14.38
CA TYR A 40 -4.35 23.26 14.94
C TYR A 40 -4.78 21.81 15.20
N GLN A 41 -4.59 20.91 14.23
CA GLN A 41 -4.93 19.49 14.39
C GLN A 41 -4.10 18.82 15.49
N ALA A 42 -2.78 19.03 15.50
CA ALA A 42 -1.88 18.42 16.47
C ALA A 42 -2.15 18.86 17.92
N THR A 43 -2.69 20.06 18.10
CA THR A 43 -2.96 20.65 19.44
C THR A 43 -4.40 20.44 19.92
N ASN A 44 -5.40 20.63 19.05
CA ASN A 44 -6.81 20.61 19.45
C ASN A 44 -7.46 19.25 19.21
N ASN A 45 -7.24 18.64 18.04
CA ASN A 45 -7.85 17.38 17.67
C ASN A 45 -7.11 16.20 18.30
N LEU A 46 -5.80 16.12 18.07
CA LEU A 46 -4.98 15.01 18.52
C LEU A 46 -4.42 15.21 19.92
N LYS A 47 -4.30 16.46 20.41
CA LYS A 47 -3.77 16.79 21.76
C LYS A 47 -2.36 16.25 22.03
N ILE A 48 -1.59 16.06 20.96
CA ILE A 48 -0.20 15.59 20.99
C ILE A 48 0.72 16.77 21.32
N PHE A 49 0.48 17.91 20.67
CA PHE A 49 1.22 19.15 20.87
C PHE A 49 0.55 20.07 21.89
N GLN A 50 1.36 20.95 22.48
CA GLN A 50 0.92 22.06 23.31
C GLN A 50 1.77 23.29 22.99
N GLY A 51 1.13 24.46 22.93
CA GLY A 51 1.83 25.75 22.91
C GLY A 51 2.23 26.21 24.32
N TYR A 52 2.60 27.48 24.42
CA TYR A 52 3.10 28.09 25.63
C TYR A 52 2.00 28.85 26.38
N GLY A 53 2.21 29.11 27.67
CA GLY A 53 1.25 29.83 28.51
C GLY A 53 1.03 31.30 28.13
N ASP A 54 1.75 31.80 27.14
CA ASP A 54 1.64 33.15 26.56
C ASP A 54 0.78 33.17 25.29
N PHE A 55 0.06 32.09 24.97
CA PHE A 55 -0.74 31.90 23.74
C PHE A 55 0.08 31.84 22.44
N THR A 56 1.39 31.55 22.51
CA THR A 56 2.22 31.25 21.34
C THR A 56 2.35 29.74 21.10
N PHE A 57 2.53 29.34 19.85
CA PHE A 57 2.98 27.98 19.49
C PHE A 57 4.49 27.91 19.24
N ARG A 58 5.10 29.02 18.79
CA ARG A 58 6.47 29.19 18.32
C ARG A 58 6.82 28.22 17.18
N PRO A 59 6.15 28.33 16.02
CA PRO A 59 6.28 27.37 14.92
C PRO A 59 7.72 27.23 14.39
N ASP A 60 8.45 28.34 14.29
CA ASP A 60 9.82 28.37 13.77
C ASP A 60 10.90 28.02 14.80
N ARG A 61 10.52 27.82 16.07
CA ARG A 61 11.47 27.35 17.09
C ARG A 61 11.79 25.89 16.84
N ASN A 62 13.07 25.54 16.86
CA ASN A 62 13.51 24.15 16.80
C ASN A 62 13.00 23.34 18.01
N ILE A 63 12.61 22.09 17.75
CA ILE A 63 12.13 21.17 18.79
C ILE A 63 13.32 20.42 19.41
N SER A 64 13.30 20.22 20.73
CA SER A 64 14.35 19.45 21.41
C SER A 64 14.18 17.94 21.26
N VAL A 65 15.25 17.18 21.47
CA VAL A 65 15.21 15.70 21.50
C VAL A 65 14.16 15.20 22.48
N ALA A 66 14.12 15.74 23.70
CA ALA A 66 13.14 15.37 24.72
C ALA A 66 11.70 15.73 24.33
N GLU A 67 11.49 16.89 23.72
CA GLU A 67 10.18 17.31 23.21
C GLU A 67 9.69 16.37 22.10
N PHE A 68 10.57 15.96 21.19
CA PHE A 68 10.22 15.05 20.10
C PHE A 68 9.93 13.62 20.58
N PHE A 69 10.69 13.08 21.54
CA PHE A 69 10.36 11.79 22.16
C PHE A 69 8.99 11.79 22.84
N LYS A 70 8.60 12.89 23.49
CA LYS A 70 7.25 13.04 24.05
C LYS A 70 6.17 12.99 22.97
N VAL A 71 6.40 13.62 21.83
CA VAL A 71 5.49 13.60 20.67
C VAL A 71 5.30 12.17 20.15
N LEU A 72 6.40 11.47 19.86
CA LEU A 72 6.37 10.08 19.37
C LEU A 72 5.72 9.13 20.37
N TYR A 73 6.07 9.25 21.66
CA TYR A 73 5.43 8.49 22.72
C TYR A 73 3.92 8.72 22.74
N LYS A 74 3.46 9.99 22.69
CA LYS A 74 2.03 10.29 22.71
C LYS A 74 1.31 9.71 21.50
N ILE A 75 1.86 9.88 20.30
CA ILE A 75 1.31 9.29 19.06
C ILE A 75 1.16 7.77 19.23
N GLY A 76 2.26 7.11 19.62
CA GLY A 76 2.26 5.66 19.79
C GLY A 76 1.32 5.19 20.90
N ASN A 77 1.21 5.93 22.00
CA ASN A 77 0.37 5.56 23.13
C ASN A 77 -1.12 5.74 22.83
N GLU A 78 -1.51 6.86 22.20
CA GLU A 78 -2.90 7.10 21.77
C GLU A 78 -3.37 6.05 20.76
N ASN A 79 -2.45 5.52 19.94
CA ASN A 79 -2.72 4.44 19.00
C ASN A 79 -2.57 3.02 19.60
N GLY A 80 -2.19 2.90 20.87
CA GLY A 80 -2.01 1.61 21.55
C GLY A 80 -0.80 0.79 21.07
N VAL A 81 0.17 1.44 20.44
CA VAL A 81 1.41 0.86 19.91
C VAL A 81 2.55 0.94 20.94
N VAL A 82 2.65 2.09 21.62
CA VAL A 82 3.70 2.35 22.61
C VAL A 82 3.10 2.35 24.02
N ASN A 83 3.49 1.36 24.82
CA ASN A 83 3.05 1.25 26.20
C ASN A 83 3.91 2.10 27.15
N LEU A 84 3.29 2.64 28.20
CA LEU A 84 4.01 3.39 29.23
C LEU A 84 4.90 2.44 30.04
N VAL A 85 6.20 2.75 30.07
CA VAL A 85 7.20 2.06 30.88
C VAL A 85 7.73 3.01 31.95
N THR A 86 7.57 2.63 33.21
CA THR A 86 7.97 3.44 34.38
C THR A 86 9.19 2.91 35.11
N LYS A 87 9.69 1.73 34.73
CA LYS A 87 10.84 1.07 35.34
C LYS A 87 11.79 0.56 34.26
N GLY A 88 13.08 0.74 34.47
CA GLY A 88 14.13 0.39 33.51
C GLY A 88 15.18 1.49 33.41
N THR A 89 16.21 1.25 32.61
CA THR A 89 17.33 2.17 32.39
C THR A 89 17.60 2.34 30.90
N VAL A 90 17.96 3.55 30.51
CA VAL A 90 18.56 3.85 29.20
C VAL A 90 20.05 4.14 29.42
N ASN A 91 20.92 3.67 28.53
CA ASN A 91 22.38 3.73 28.71
C ASN A 91 22.97 5.11 28.32
N TYR A 92 22.34 6.19 28.80
CA TYR A 92 22.82 7.56 28.63
C TYR A 92 23.15 8.19 29.98
N THR A 93 24.32 8.83 30.07
CA THR A 93 24.84 9.41 31.32
C THR A 93 24.16 10.72 31.73
N ASP A 94 23.53 11.41 30.78
CA ASP A 94 22.88 12.71 30.94
C ASP A 94 21.34 12.60 31.04
N ILE A 95 20.81 11.37 31.11
CA ILE A 95 19.40 11.08 31.30
C ILE A 95 19.22 10.29 32.60
N THR A 96 18.56 10.91 33.57
CA THR A 96 18.21 10.26 34.84
C THR A 96 16.70 10.22 35.01
N MET A 97 16.21 9.37 35.93
CA MET A 97 14.78 9.25 36.25
C MET A 97 14.12 10.57 36.68
N ASN A 98 14.91 11.58 37.06
CA ASN A 98 14.43 12.90 37.44
C ASN A 98 14.17 13.83 36.23
N HIS A 99 14.65 13.46 35.03
CA HIS A 99 14.38 14.23 33.82
C HIS A 99 12.92 14.02 33.38
N TRP A 100 12.18 15.09 33.10
CA TRP A 100 10.74 15.02 32.79
C TRP A 100 10.42 14.12 31.59
N ALA A 101 11.34 14.00 30.64
CA ALA A 101 11.19 13.17 29.45
C ALA A 101 11.66 11.71 29.63
N TYR A 102 12.19 11.34 30.80
CA TYR A 102 12.79 10.03 31.06
C TYR A 102 11.86 8.88 30.69
N THR A 103 10.61 8.93 31.15
CA THR A 103 9.62 7.87 30.91
C THR A 103 9.21 7.78 29.45
N TYR A 104 9.14 8.90 28.72
CA TYR A 104 8.84 8.90 27.29
C TYR A 104 9.96 8.27 26.47
N ILE A 105 11.22 8.65 26.77
CA ILE A 105 12.41 8.08 26.13
C ILE A 105 12.50 6.57 26.43
N LEU A 106 12.32 6.19 27.70
CA LEU A 106 12.34 4.79 28.12
C LEU A 106 11.24 3.95 27.44
N SER A 107 10.02 4.48 27.38
CA SER A 107 8.88 3.79 26.75
C SER A 107 9.12 3.59 25.25
N PHE A 108 9.63 4.63 24.57
CA PHE A 108 9.92 4.54 23.14
C PHE A 108 11.08 3.59 22.84
N ASN A 109 12.14 3.63 23.65
CA ASN A 109 13.24 2.67 23.57
C ASN A 109 12.75 1.23 23.73
N HIS A 110 11.90 0.99 24.72
CA HIS A 110 11.34 -0.33 24.99
C HIS A 110 10.51 -0.83 23.79
N TYR A 111 9.69 0.05 23.21
CA TYR A 111 8.96 -0.25 21.98
C TYR A 111 9.89 -0.63 20.83
N MET A 112 10.93 0.17 20.56
CA MET A 112 11.87 -0.09 19.47
C MET A 112 12.56 -1.45 19.64
N VAL A 113 13.06 -1.75 20.84
CA VAL A 113 13.78 -3.00 21.14
C VAL A 113 12.88 -4.24 21.06
N GLN A 114 11.58 -4.10 21.34
CA GLN A 114 10.64 -5.22 21.29
C GLN A 114 10.04 -5.46 19.91
N ASN A 115 10.12 -4.48 19.01
CA ASN A 115 9.54 -4.57 17.68
C ASN A 115 10.55 -5.22 16.73
N THR A 116 10.29 -6.47 16.34
CA THR A 116 11.20 -7.29 15.51
C THR A 116 11.42 -6.75 14.10
N ARG A 117 10.65 -5.75 13.67
CA ARG A 117 10.80 -5.08 12.37
C ARG A 117 11.85 -3.98 12.37
N ILE A 118 12.28 -3.56 13.56
CA ILE A 118 13.24 -2.48 13.72
C ILE A 118 14.59 -3.14 14.01
N ASP A 119 15.53 -2.95 13.10
CA ASP A 119 16.87 -3.55 13.14
C ASP A 119 17.93 -2.60 13.71
N TYR A 120 17.54 -1.39 14.13
CA TYR A 120 18.37 -0.41 14.82
C TYR A 120 17.74 0.05 16.14
N THR A 121 18.53 0.76 16.93
CA THR A 121 18.15 1.23 18.26
C THR A 121 18.31 2.74 18.38
N ILE A 122 17.85 3.30 19.50
CA ILE A 122 18.10 4.72 19.80
C ILE A 122 19.60 5.04 19.92
N TYR A 123 20.47 4.05 20.16
CA TYR A 123 21.92 4.24 20.27
C TYR A 123 22.60 4.41 18.90
N ASP A 124 21.96 3.91 17.85
CA ASP A 124 22.40 4.14 16.46
C ASP A 124 22.02 5.56 16.02
N VAL A 125 20.87 6.06 16.49
CA VAL A 125 20.39 7.43 16.22
C VAL A 125 21.17 8.49 17.02
N PHE A 126 21.51 8.18 18.26
CA PHE A 126 22.28 9.06 19.15
C PHE A 126 23.53 8.32 19.66
N PRO A 127 24.57 8.19 18.84
CA PRO A 127 25.77 7.45 19.20
C PRO A 127 26.51 8.10 20.38
N GLY A 128 27.15 7.26 21.20
CA GLY A 128 27.91 7.67 22.37
C GLY A 128 27.15 7.47 23.69
N ASN A 129 27.60 8.15 24.75
CA ASN A 129 27.07 7.99 26.11
C ASN A 129 26.20 9.16 26.59
N LYS A 130 25.82 10.09 25.70
CA LYS A 130 24.97 11.25 26.00
C LYS A 130 23.87 11.40 24.95
N LEU A 131 22.62 11.54 25.40
CA LEU A 131 21.47 11.77 24.52
C LEU A 131 21.30 13.25 24.15
N ASN A 132 21.75 14.16 25.03
CA ASN A 132 21.53 15.60 24.98
C ASN A 132 20.03 15.97 24.85
N PRO A 133 19.17 15.64 25.83
CA PRO A 133 17.70 15.82 25.73
C PRO A 133 17.24 17.24 25.41
N ASN A 134 18.03 18.24 25.80
CA ASN A 134 17.69 19.65 25.64
C ASN A 134 18.28 20.28 24.37
N SER A 135 19.12 19.56 23.60
CA SER A 135 19.56 20.04 22.29
C SER A 135 18.46 19.85 21.26
N PHE A 136 18.53 20.62 20.18
CA PHE A 136 17.64 20.49 19.05
C PHE A 136 17.89 19.19 18.31
N ILE A 137 16.81 18.53 17.87
CA ILE A 137 16.90 17.31 17.08
C ILE A 137 17.12 17.65 15.61
N THR A 138 18.00 16.90 14.94
CA THR A 138 18.19 17.04 13.49
C THR A 138 17.06 16.35 12.71
N ARG A 139 16.83 16.77 11.47
CA ARG A 139 15.82 16.17 10.58
C ARG A 139 16.09 14.68 10.35
N GLN A 140 17.36 14.28 10.23
CA GLN A 140 17.73 12.87 10.07
C GLN A 140 17.44 12.04 11.33
N GLN A 141 17.77 12.55 12.52
CA GLN A 141 17.43 11.87 13.77
C GLN A 141 15.92 11.76 13.97
N ALA A 142 15.18 12.83 13.64
CA ALA A 142 13.73 12.82 13.72
C ALA A 142 13.11 11.82 12.73
N ALA A 143 13.63 11.73 11.51
CA ALA A 143 13.21 10.76 10.51
C ALA A 143 13.48 9.31 10.97
N ALA A 144 14.68 9.00 11.46
CA ALA A 144 14.99 7.67 11.97
C ALA A 144 13.99 7.27 13.08
N LEU A 145 13.83 8.10 14.13
CA LEU A 145 12.87 7.79 15.20
C LEU A 145 11.41 7.71 14.70
N THR A 146 11.06 8.48 13.66
CA THR A 146 9.72 8.43 13.06
C THR A 146 9.51 7.11 12.32
N ALA A 147 10.49 6.63 11.55
CA ALA A 147 10.38 5.39 10.80
C ALA A 147 10.09 4.18 11.70
N ALA A 148 10.61 4.17 12.93
CA ALA A 148 10.29 3.17 13.94
C ALA A 148 8.78 3.00 14.20
N LEU A 149 7.98 4.06 14.07
CA LEU A 149 6.52 4.03 14.24
C LEU A 149 5.74 3.77 12.94
N ASN A 150 6.39 3.45 11.82
CA ASN A 150 5.74 3.33 10.51
C ASN A 150 5.90 1.93 9.92
N LEU A 151 4.92 1.51 9.12
CA LEU A 151 4.98 0.26 8.36
C LEU A 151 5.95 0.41 7.17
N PRO A 152 6.67 -0.66 6.74
CA PRO A 152 7.42 -0.62 5.50
C PRO A 152 6.48 -0.32 4.33
N PRO A 153 6.97 0.38 3.31
CA PRO A 153 6.15 0.72 2.16
C PRO A 153 5.82 -0.53 1.35
N VAL A 154 4.66 -0.51 0.68
CA VAL A 154 4.25 -1.61 -0.23
C VAL A 154 5.17 -1.69 -1.46
N SER A 155 5.75 -0.56 -1.86
CA SER A 155 6.73 -0.45 -2.93
C SER A 155 7.73 0.64 -2.55
N THR A 156 9.02 0.31 -2.59
CA THR A 156 10.10 1.27 -2.35
C THR A 156 10.25 2.19 -3.56
N ILE A 157 10.14 3.50 -3.32
CA ILE A 157 10.43 4.52 -4.33
C ILE A 157 11.86 5.00 -4.11
N GLU A 158 12.62 5.17 -5.20
CA GLU A 158 13.97 5.74 -5.12
C GLU A 158 13.92 7.15 -4.49
N LEU A 159 14.86 7.42 -3.56
CA LEU A 159 14.92 8.71 -2.90
C LEU A 159 15.39 9.78 -3.90
N PRO A 160 14.60 10.85 -4.15
CA PRO A 160 15.00 11.90 -5.08
C PRO A 160 16.02 12.89 -4.46
N PHE A 161 16.50 12.63 -3.24
CA PHE A 161 17.27 13.59 -2.47
C PHE A 161 18.74 13.63 -2.86
N ASN A 162 19.18 14.72 -3.48
CA ASN A 162 20.54 14.88 -3.99
C ASN A 162 21.61 14.91 -2.86
N ASP A 163 21.22 15.25 -1.64
CA ASP A 163 22.08 15.34 -0.46
C ASP A 163 22.10 14.06 0.40
N ILE A 164 21.38 13.01 -0.02
CA ILE A 164 21.35 11.72 0.66
C ILE A 164 21.86 10.64 -0.30
N LYS A 165 22.92 9.95 0.12
CA LYS A 165 23.49 8.80 -0.61
C LYS A 165 23.01 7.50 0.00
N GLU A 166 23.01 6.43 -0.79
CA GLU A 166 22.72 5.06 -0.32
C GLU A 166 23.59 4.62 0.88
N SER A 167 24.80 5.18 0.99
CA SER A 167 25.70 4.94 2.13
C SER A 167 25.28 5.64 3.43
N ASN A 168 24.18 6.38 3.45
CA ASN A 168 23.66 7.02 4.66
C ASN A 168 23.14 5.94 5.62
N SER A 169 23.52 6.03 6.91
CA SER A 169 23.14 5.06 7.93
C SER A 169 21.63 4.90 8.14
N PHE A 170 20.84 5.89 7.70
CA PHE A 170 19.38 5.84 7.77
C PHE A 170 18.72 5.93 6.38
N TYR A 171 19.40 5.44 5.34
CA TYR A 171 18.88 5.48 3.97
C TYR A 171 17.54 4.74 3.86
N ASN A 172 17.43 3.54 4.44
CA ASN A 172 16.22 2.72 4.36
C ASN A 172 15.04 3.35 5.12
N GLU A 173 15.28 3.98 6.26
CA GLU A 173 14.29 4.70 7.05
C GLU A 173 13.78 5.92 6.28
N LEU A 174 14.68 6.66 5.64
CA LEU A 174 14.31 7.78 4.78
C LEU A 174 13.50 7.31 3.57
N THR A 175 13.91 6.23 2.91
CA THR A 175 13.18 5.60 1.80
C THR A 175 11.79 5.18 2.24
N THR A 176 11.66 4.57 3.42
CA THR A 176 10.38 4.15 4.00
C THR A 176 9.46 5.35 4.21
N LEU A 177 9.96 6.41 4.86
CA LEU A 177 9.15 7.59 5.13
C LEU A 177 8.78 8.36 3.86
N TYR A 178 9.68 8.41 2.88
CA TYR A 178 9.41 9.07 1.60
C TYR A 178 8.38 8.27 0.79
N SER A 179 8.56 6.95 0.69
CA SER A 179 7.64 6.06 -0.02
C SER A 179 6.23 6.05 0.60
N ASN A 180 6.12 6.27 1.92
CA ASN A 180 4.84 6.43 2.61
C ASN A 180 4.29 7.87 2.55
N GLY A 181 4.95 8.80 1.85
CA GLY A 181 4.52 10.20 1.76
C GLY A 181 4.58 10.97 3.08
N ILE A 182 5.35 10.48 4.06
CA ILE A 182 5.50 11.09 5.39
C ILE A 182 6.49 12.25 5.32
N ILE A 183 7.61 12.05 4.63
CA ILE A 183 8.58 13.09 4.31
C ILE A 183 8.57 13.33 2.80
N LEU A 184 8.67 14.59 2.38
CA LEU A 184 8.67 14.97 0.96
C LEU A 184 9.97 15.67 0.51
N GLY A 185 10.83 16.04 1.45
CA GLY A 185 11.98 16.90 1.20
C GLY A 185 11.60 18.35 0.87
N TYR A 186 12.56 19.11 0.36
CA TYR A 186 12.38 20.48 -0.10
C TYR A 186 12.21 20.53 -1.63
N SER A 187 11.68 21.64 -2.14
CA SER A 187 11.42 21.83 -3.58
C SER A 187 12.65 21.76 -4.49
N ASN A 188 13.85 21.82 -3.92
CA ASN A 188 15.13 21.68 -4.61
C ASN A 188 15.69 20.25 -4.55
N ASN A 189 14.85 19.25 -4.24
CA ASN A 189 15.25 17.85 -4.11
C ASN A 189 16.35 17.62 -3.06
N GLU A 190 16.29 18.33 -1.94
CA GLU A 190 17.14 18.09 -0.77
C GLU A 190 16.31 17.62 0.42
N PHE A 191 16.90 16.79 1.29
CA PHE A 191 16.32 16.41 2.58
C PHE A 191 16.78 17.31 3.72
N ARG A 192 18.03 17.79 3.66
CA ARG A 192 18.76 18.57 4.68
C ARG A 192 18.86 17.87 6.02
N GLY A 193 19.39 16.64 6.02
CA GLY A 193 19.41 15.77 7.21
C GLY A 193 20.05 16.38 8.46
N ALA A 194 21.09 17.20 8.30
CA ALA A 194 21.80 17.86 9.40
C ALA A 194 21.12 19.12 9.94
N ALA A 195 20.10 19.66 9.26
CA ALA A 195 19.36 20.82 9.75
C ALA A 195 18.46 20.43 10.94
N ASN A 196 18.23 21.37 11.84
CA ASN A 196 17.34 21.15 12.99
C ASN A 196 15.88 21.14 12.55
N LEU A 197 15.07 20.30 13.20
CA LEU A 197 13.64 20.22 12.96
C LEU A 197 12.90 21.32 13.73
N THR A 198 12.04 22.08 13.04
CA THR A 198 11.16 23.08 13.65
C THR A 198 9.92 22.45 14.29
N ARG A 199 9.28 23.17 15.22
CA ARG A 199 8.01 22.73 15.82
C ARG A 199 6.88 22.65 14.79
N ALA A 200 6.87 23.52 13.77
CA ALA A 200 5.92 23.45 12.67
C ALA A 200 6.10 22.17 11.84
N GLU A 201 7.33 21.83 11.45
CA GLU A 201 7.61 20.60 10.72
C GLU A 201 7.25 19.36 11.56
N ALA A 202 7.53 19.37 12.86
CA ALA A 202 7.13 18.29 13.76
C ALA A 202 5.60 18.15 13.90
N ALA A 203 4.85 19.25 13.87
CA ALA A 203 3.38 19.22 13.86
C ALA A 203 2.82 18.63 12.55
N VAL A 204 3.43 18.95 11.41
CA VAL A 204 3.06 18.38 10.10
C VAL A 204 3.31 16.89 10.04
N LEU A 205 4.46 16.45 10.57
CA LEU A 205 4.78 15.03 10.72
C LEU A 205 3.74 14.32 11.61
N THR A 206 3.26 14.97 12.66
CA THR A 206 2.35 14.36 13.64
C THR A 206 1.09 13.79 13.01
N LYS A 207 0.43 14.52 12.11
CA LYS A 207 -0.78 14.04 11.45
C LYS A 207 -0.50 12.76 10.65
N LYS A 208 0.54 12.80 9.81
CA LYS A 208 0.95 11.70 8.93
C LYS A 208 1.34 10.46 9.72
N ILE A 209 2.10 10.64 10.81
CA ILE A 209 2.50 9.54 11.70
C ILE A 209 1.33 9.03 12.52
N TYR A 210 0.43 9.90 13.00
CA TYR A 210 -0.72 9.47 13.81
C TYR A 210 -1.68 8.58 13.02
N GLU A 211 -1.96 8.94 11.76
CA GLU A 211 -2.75 8.12 10.86
C GLU A 211 -2.06 6.77 10.60
N GLU A 212 -0.75 6.74 10.36
CA GLU A 212 -0.01 5.50 10.11
C GLU A 212 0.19 4.61 11.34
N ALA A 213 0.50 5.20 12.50
CA ALA A 213 0.73 4.49 13.75
C ALA A 213 -0.54 3.78 14.25
N ALA A 214 -1.74 4.27 13.90
CA ALA A 214 -3.00 3.55 14.15
C ALA A 214 -3.00 2.14 13.55
N TYR A 215 -2.25 1.91 12.45
CA TYR A 215 -2.16 0.62 11.78
C TYR A 215 -1.13 -0.34 12.42
N ASN A 216 -0.25 0.15 13.29
CA ASN A 216 0.79 -0.64 13.97
C ASN A 216 0.27 -1.46 15.16
N LYS A 217 -1.02 -1.36 15.50
CA LYS A 217 -1.67 -2.13 16.59
C LYS A 217 -1.75 -3.64 16.30
N VAL A 218 -1.47 -4.04 15.06
CA VAL A 218 -1.71 -5.39 14.55
C VAL A 218 -0.37 -6.09 14.31
N ASN A 219 0.15 -6.80 15.31
CA ASN A 219 1.19 -7.84 15.15
C ASN A 219 0.71 -9.06 14.30
N THR A 220 -0.30 -8.87 13.45
CA THR A 220 -0.89 -9.87 12.55
C THR A 220 -1.31 -9.24 11.23
N ILE A 221 -0.49 -8.34 10.67
CA ILE A 221 -0.39 -8.34 9.21
C ILE A 221 0.52 -9.54 8.93
N SER A 222 -0.07 -10.74 8.86
CA SER A 222 0.49 -11.73 7.96
C SER A 222 0.66 -10.96 6.66
N GLU A 223 1.89 -10.91 6.13
CA GLU A 223 2.19 -10.33 4.83
C GLU A 223 0.97 -10.52 3.95
N ILE A 224 0.45 -9.44 3.38
CA ILE A 224 -0.34 -9.63 2.18
C ILE A 224 0.67 -10.23 1.22
N VAL A 225 0.73 -11.57 1.18
CA VAL A 225 1.43 -12.30 0.16
C VAL A 225 0.56 -12.06 -1.05
N PHE A 226 0.77 -10.89 -1.65
CA PHE A 226 0.59 -10.79 -3.08
C PHE A 226 1.42 -11.95 -3.63
N PRO A 227 0.89 -12.77 -4.56
CA PRO A 227 1.80 -13.56 -5.36
C PRO A 227 2.89 -12.58 -5.79
N PRO A 228 4.18 -12.92 -5.66
CA PRO A 228 5.17 -12.13 -6.34
C PRO A 228 4.61 -11.90 -7.74
N GLN A 229 4.65 -10.67 -8.23
CA GLN A 229 4.73 -10.56 -9.67
C GLN A 229 6.03 -11.27 -10.02
N GLU A 230 6.02 -12.61 -10.11
CA GLU A 230 7.08 -13.36 -10.78
C GLU A 230 7.12 -12.96 -12.25
N LEU A 231 6.14 -12.18 -12.71
CA LEU A 231 6.13 -11.49 -13.98
C LEU A 231 6.98 -10.20 -14.00
N GLU A 232 7.51 -9.71 -12.88
CA GLU A 232 8.18 -8.40 -12.82
C GLU A 232 9.69 -8.41 -13.14
N ASN A 233 10.32 -9.55 -13.46
CA ASN A 233 11.77 -9.59 -13.73
C ASN A 233 12.16 -10.26 -15.05
N GLY A 234 11.36 -10.07 -16.11
CA GLY A 234 11.76 -10.42 -17.49
C GLY A 234 10.58 -10.47 -18.46
N PHE A 235 10.82 -10.16 -19.73
CA PHE A 235 9.81 -10.42 -20.75
C PHE A 235 9.82 -11.92 -21.10
N PRO A 236 8.67 -12.60 -21.26
CA PRO A 236 8.68 -14.01 -21.58
C PRO A 236 8.83 -14.25 -23.08
N PHE A 237 9.51 -15.34 -23.44
CA PHE A 237 9.73 -15.73 -24.83
C PHE A 237 8.47 -16.30 -25.52
N PHE A 238 7.37 -16.53 -24.78
CA PHE A 238 6.08 -17.13 -25.20
C PHE A 238 6.17 -18.43 -26.02
N HIS A 239 7.38 -18.97 -26.17
CA HIS A 239 7.70 -20.24 -26.78
C HIS A 239 9.05 -20.72 -26.24
N THR A 240 9.26 -22.03 -26.27
CA THR A 240 10.56 -22.64 -25.91
C THR A 240 11.38 -22.87 -27.17
N TYR A 241 12.53 -22.21 -27.25
CA TYR A 241 13.49 -22.37 -28.32
C TYR A 241 14.49 -23.48 -27.94
N ASP A 242 14.42 -24.65 -28.58
CA ASP A 242 15.44 -25.69 -28.42
C ASP A 242 16.69 -25.28 -29.22
N ASN A 243 17.81 -25.04 -28.53
CA ASN A 243 19.09 -24.58 -29.08
C ASN A 243 19.66 -25.46 -30.20
N ARG A 244 19.04 -26.60 -30.53
CA ARG A 244 19.52 -27.54 -31.56
C ARG A 244 18.97 -27.29 -32.97
N ASN A 245 17.88 -26.52 -33.15
CA ASN A 245 17.23 -26.30 -34.46
C ASN A 245 16.64 -24.88 -34.61
N LEU A 246 17.41 -23.83 -34.32
CA LEU A 246 16.96 -22.44 -34.52
C LEU A 246 17.13 -22.00 -35.97
N THR A 247 16.12 -21.32 -36.50
CA THR A 247 16.12 -20.67 -37.81
C THR A 247 16.71 -19.26 -37.72
N ASP A 248 17.08 -18.65 -38.86
CA ASP A 248 17.54 -17.26 -38.90
C ASP A 248 16.50 -16.29 -38.33
N ASP A 249 15.21 -16.57 -38.54
CA ASP A 249 14.11 -15.78 -37.99
C ASP A 249 13.99 -15.93 -36.47
N ASP A 250 14.31 -17.10 -35.91
CA ASP A 250 14.38 -17.29 -34.46
C ASP A 250 15.50 -16.45 -33.85
N PHE A 251 16.67 -16.40 -34.50
CA PHE A 251 17.77 -15.55 -34.05
C PHE A 251 17.42 -14.07 -34.16
N ARG A 252 16.78 -13.62 -35.25
CA ARG A 252 16.29 -12.25 -35.41
C ARG A 252 15.31 -11.90 -34.29
N TYR A 253 14.34 -12.77 -34.03
CA TYR A 253 13.34 -12.58 -32.97
C TYR A 253 14.01 -12.48 -31.59
N ILE A 254 14.80 -13.49 -31.21
CA ILE A 254 15.50 -13.55 -29.91
C ILE A 254 16.37 -12.30 -29.72
N LYS A 255 17.15 -11.93 -30.73
CA LYS A 255 18.02 -10.75 -30.67
C LYS A 255 17.22 -9.46 -30.48
N ALA A 256 16.11 -9.30 -31.20
CA ALA A 256 15.26 -8.13 -31.07
C ALA A 256 14.64 -8.02 -29.66
N ILE A 257 14.11 -9.12 -29.12
CA ILE A 257 13.45 -9.09 -27.81
C ILE A 257 14.46 -8.94 -26.66
N THR A 258 15.62 -9.61 -26.71
CA THR A 258 16.67 -9.44 -25.70
C THR A 258 17.22 -8.02 -25.70
N THR A 259 17.25 -7.36 -26.87
CA THR A 259 17.60 -5.94 -26.96
C THR A 259 16.56 -5.06 -26.26
N MET A 260 15.27 -5.29 -26.52
CA MET A 260 14.18 -4.54 -25.87
C MET A 260 14.18 -4.75 -24.35
N GLU A 261 14.36 -5.99 -23.90
CA GLU A 261 14.53 -6.32 -22.49
C GLU A 261 15.69 -5.53 -21.89
N TYR A 262 16.87 -5.62 -22.48
CA TYR A 262 18.05 -4.93 -21.97
C TYR A 262 17.86 -3.41 -21.90
N LEU A 263 17.30 -2.79 -22.94
CA LEU A 263 17.01 -1.36 -22.95
C LEU A 263 15.97 -0.96 -21.89
N SER A 264 14.99 -1.82 -21.61
CA SER A 264 14.00 -1.57 -20.55
C SER A 264 14.60 -1.60 -19.14
N PHE A 265 15.67 -2.39 -18.92
CA PHE A 265 16.35 -2.51 -17.63
C PHE A 265 17.52 -1.52 -17.44
N GLY A 266 18.36 -1.35 -18.47
CA GLY A 266 19.62 -0.61 -18.38
C GLY A 266 19.65 0.74 -19.10
N GLY A 267 18.64 1.04 -19.93
CA GLY A 267 18.49 2.31 -20.65
C GLY A 267 19.55 2.63 -21.73
N TYR A 268 20.68 1.92 -21.76
CA TYR A 268 21.80 2.19 -22.66
C TYR A 268 22.61 0.92 -22.96
N ILE A 269 22.92 0.68 -24.24
CA ILE A 269 23.82 -0.39 -24.71
C ILE A 269 25.23 0.18 -24.82
N PHE A 270 26.20 -0.46 -24.15
CA PHE A 270 27.60 -0.06 -24.27
C PHE A 270 28.11 -0.26 -25.71
N PRO A 271 28.94 0.65 -26.25
CA PRO A 271 29.40 0.57 -27.64
C PRO A 271 30.12 -0.75 -27.97
N ASP A 272 30.83 -1.32 -27.00
CA ASP A 272 31.55 -2.60 -27.16
C ASP A 272 30.60 -3.80 -27.30
N ASP A 273 29.37 -3.68 -26.79
CA ASP A 273 28.35 -4.74 -26.84
C ASP A 273 27.34 -4.53 -27.99
N GLU A 274 27.36 -3.38 -28.69
CA GLU A 274 26.45 -3.03 -29.78
C GLU A 274 26.27 -4.15 -30.84
N PRO A 275 27.32 -4.89 -31.27
CA PRO A 275 27.16 -6.00 -32.23
C PRO A 275 26.28 -7.15 -31.73
N LEU A 276 26.18 -7.33 -30.41
CA LEU A 276 25.39 -8.39 -29.76
C LEU A 276 23.89 -8.09 -29.76
N TYR A 277 23.51 -6.83 -30.00
CA TYR A 277 22.14 -6.35 -29.93
C TYR A 277 21.59 -5.98 -31.31
N ASP A 278 20.27 -5.83 -31.39
CA ASP A 278 19.55 -5.37 -32.57
C ASP A 278 19.54 -3.84 -32.58
N THR A 279 19.89 -3.22 -33.71
CA THR A 279 19.94 -1.76 -33.83
C THR A 279 18.55 -1.11 -33.90
N ASP A 280 17.55 -1.85 -34.38
CA ASP A 280 16.15 -1.39 -34.47
C ASP A 280 15.20 -2.58 -34.22
N PRO A 281 15.06 -3.01 -32.96
CA PRO A 281 14.31 -4.22 -32.63
C PRO A 281 12.82 -4.10 -33.00
N THR A 282 12.23 -2.91 -32.95
CA THR A 282 10.83 -2.70 -33.35
C THR A 282 10.64 -2.91 -34.84
N LYS A 283 11.58 -2.44 -35.67
CA LYS A 283 11.55 -2.71 -37.11
C LYS A 283 11.72 -4.21 -37.39
N THR A 284 12.67 -4.88 -36.75
CA THR A 284 12.89 -6.32 -36.91
C THR A 284 11.62 -7.12 -36.58
N LEU A 285 10.94 -6.80 -35.47
CA LEU A 285 9.68 -7.46 -35.11
C LEU A 285 8.56 -7.20 -36.13
N ASN A 286 8.46 -6.00 -36.70
CA ASN A 286 7.49 -5.71 -37.76
C ASN A 286 7.80 -6.47 -39.06
N GLU A 287 9.07 -6.63 -39.44
CA GLU A 287 9.48 -7.43 -40.59
C GLU A 287 9.10 -8.90 -40.40
N LEU A 288 9.49 -9.49 -39.26
CA LEU A 288 9.12 -10.86 -38.89
C LEU A 288 7.60 -11.08 -38.91
N LYS A 289 6.83 -10.07 -38.51
CA LYS A 289 5.36 -10.12 -38.56
C LYS A 289 4.85 -10.25 -39.98
N ASN A 290 5.36 -9.40 -40.87
CA ASN A 290 4.97 -9.37 -42.28
C ASN A 290 5.39 -10.65 -43.02
N GLU A 291 6.46 -11.28 -42.56
CA GLU A 291 6.97 -12.56 -43.06
C GLU A 291 6.19 -13.78 -42.51
N GLY A 292 5.31 -13.58 -41.53
CA GLY A 292 4.47 -14.64 -40.96
C GLY A 292 5.19 -15.49 -39.91
N TYR A 293 6.12 -14.90 -39.16
CA TYR A 293 6.82 -15.58 -38.07
C TYR A 293 5.85 -16.19 -37.05
N PHE A 294 6.11 -17.45 -36.65
CA PHE A 294 5.10 -18.28 -35.97
C PHE A 294 4.76 -17.83 -34.54
N ASN A 295 5.67 -17.14 -33.84
CA ASN A 295 5.48 -16.72 -32.45
C ASN A 295 4.60 -15.46 -32.37
N VAL A 296 3.32 -15.62 -32.72
CA VAL A 296 2.31 -14.56 -32.75
C VAL A 296 2.18 -13.89 -31.38
N PHE A 297 2.24 -14.66 -30.29
CA PHE A 297 2.09 -14.16 -28.93
C PHE A 297 3.18 -13.16 -28.58
N GLY A 298 4.43 -13.58 -28.70
CA GLY A 298 5.56 -12.75 -28.33
C GLY A 298 5.67 -11.55 -29.24
N LEU A 299 5.67 -11.76 -30.55
CA LEU A 299 5.80 -10.67 -31.52
C LEU A 299 4.79 -9.55 -31.26
N ASN A 300 3.50 -9.89 -31.13
CA ASN A 300 2.47 -8.89 -30.88
C ASN A 300 2.56 -8.29 -29.48
N TYR A 301 2.92 -9.07 -28.46
CA TYR A 301 3.11 -8.55 -27.10
C TYR A 301 4.23 -7.50 -27.02
N TYR A 302 5.40 -7.78 -27.61
CA TYR A 302 6.52 -6.83 -27.61
C TYR A 302 6.23 -5.58 -28.45
N LEU A 303 5.52 -5.73 -29.58
CA LEU A 303 5.07 -4.58 -30.38
C LEU A 303 4.02 -3.74 -29.64
N LEU A 304 3.10 -4.34 -28.88
CA LEU A 304 2.16 -3.60 -28.04
C LEU A 304 2.86 -2.83 -26.92
N LYS A 305 3.91 -3.41 -26.33
CA LYS A 305 4.66 -2.79 -25.22
C LYS A 305 5.60 -1.67 -25.66
N ASN A 306 6.28 -1.85 -26.80
CA ASN A 306 7.41 -0.99 -27.19
C ASN A 306 7.20 -0.29 -28.55
N GLY A 307 6.21 -0.71 -29.32
CA GLY A 307 5.92 -0.15 -30.63
C GLY A 307 5.14 1.16 -30.55
N ASN A 308 5.46 2.08 -31.45
CA ASN A 308 4.66 3.28 -31.65
C ASN A 308 3.47 2.95 -32.58
N LEU A 309 2.39 2.42 -31.99
CA LEU A 309 1.22 1.90 -32.72
C LEU A 309 0.02 2.84 -32.62
N THR A 310 -0.79 2.89 -33.69
CA THR A 310 -2.11 3.53 -33.63
C THR A 310 -3.09 2.67 -32.83
N ALA A 311 -4.16 3.26 -32.31
CA ALA A 311 -5.20 2.51 -31.59
C ALA A 311 -5.78 1.34 -32.41
N GLU A 312 -5.97 1.55 -33.72
CA GLU A 312 -6.44 0.51 -34.64
C GLU A 312 -5.49 -0.69 -34.72
N LEU A 313 -4.18 -0.44 -34.81
CA LEU A 313 -3.17 -1.50 -34.82
C LEU A 313 -3.07 -2.20 -33.47
N MET A 314 -3.15 -1.45 -32.36
CA MET A 314 -3.14 -2.04 -31.01
C MET A 314 -4.32 -3.00 -30.82
N THR A 315 -5.53 -2.60 -31.25
CA THR A 315 -6.71 -3.47 -31.24
C THR A 315 -6.54 -4.68 -32.15
N GLY A 316 -6.00 -4.49 -33.36
CA GLY A 316 -5.70 -5.58 -34.30
C GLY A 316 -4.77 -6.64 -33.69
N TYR A 317 -3.64 -6.20 -33.13
CA TYR A 317 -2.63 -7.11 -32.54
C TYR A 317 -3.16 -7.82 -31.30
N SER A 318 -3.96 -7.12 -30.50
CA SER A 318 -4.67 -7.69 -29.34
C SER A 318 -5.62 -8.81 -29.74
N ASN A 319 -6.36 -8.60 -30.84
CA ASN A 319 -7.28 -9.60 -31.40
C ASN A 319 -6.55 -10.80 -32.01
N GLU A 320 -5.40 -10.60 -32.63
CA GLU A 320 -4.56 -11.69 -33.13
C GLU A 320 -4.02 -12.57 -31.99
N ILE A 321 -3.51 -11.95 -30.90
CA ILE A 321 -3.09 -12.67 -29.69
C ILE A 321 -4.24 -13.51 -29.15
N LEU A 322 -5.42 -12.91 -28.98
CA LEU A 322 -6.60 -13.61 -28.48
C LEU A 322 -6.99 -14.81 -29.36
N ASN A 323 -7.03 -14.61 -30.68
CA ASN A 323 -7.37 -15.68 -31.62
C ASN A 323 -6.36 -16.84 -31.57
N ALA A 324 -5.07 -16.53 -31.52
CA ALA A 324 -4.02 -17.54 -31.37
C ALA A 324 -4.15 -18.28 -30.04
N MET A 325 -4.54 -17.59 -28.96
CA MET A 325 -4.62 -18.16 -27.61
C MET A 325 -5.79 -19.12 -27.43
N ILE A 326 -6.93 -18.88 -28.08
CA ILE A 326 -8.14 -19.71 -27.96
C ILE A 326 -7.91 -21.17 -28.37
N GLY A 327 -7.02 -21.43 -29.34
CA GLY A 327 -6.71 -22.77 -29.84
C GLY A 327 -5.40 -23.38 -29.34
N ASP A 328 -4.53 -22.58 -28.72
CA ASP A 328 -3.23 -23.05 -28.25
C ASP A 328 -3.38 -23.80 -26.93
N THR A 329 -2.82 -25.01 -26.82
CA THR A 329 -2.79 -25.82 -25.59
C THR A 329 -1.42 -25.82 -24.90
N SER A 330 -0.40 -25.27 -25.54
CA SER A 330 0.98 -25.20 -25.05
C SER A 330 1.20 -24.07 -24.05
N LEU A 331 0.42 -22.98 -24.13
CA LEU A 331 0.50 -21.86 -23.19
C LEU A 331 0.02 -22.25 -21.78
N THR A 332 0.87 -21.99 -20.79
CA THR A 332 0.56 -22.11 -19.37
C THR A 332 -0.47 -21.05 -18.95
N ILE A 333 -1.22 -21.32 -17.87
CA ILE A 333 -2.21 -20.35 -17.35
C ILE A 333 -1.56 -18.99 -17.00
N PRO A 334 -0.39 -18.91 -16.32
CA PRO A 334 0.28 -17.63 -16.07
C PRO A 334 0.59 -16.84 -17.35
N ASN A 335 1.10 -17.50 -18.40
CA ASN A 335 1.41 -16.83 -19.66
C ASN A 335 0.14 -16.32 -20.36
N ARG A 336 -0.97 -17.06 -20.26
CA ARG A 336 -2.27 -16.59 -20.76
C ARG A 336 -2.73 -15.35 -20.01
N LEU A 337 -2.69 -15.36 -18.69
CA LEU A 337 -3.10 -14.22 -17.86
C LEU A 337 -2.24 -12.99 -18.18
N LEU A 338 -0.92 -13.14 -18.33
CA LEU A 338 -0.05 -12.03 -18.73
C LEU A 338 -0.47 -11.41 -20.07
N LEU A 339 -0.69 -12.24 -21.09
CA LEU A 339 -1.15 -11.76 -22.40
C LEU A 339 -2.52 -11.08 -22.30
N LEU A 340 -3.45 -11.68 -21.54
CA LEU A 340 -4.81 -11.19 -21.35
C LEU A 340 -4.81 -9.80 -20.68
N HIS A 341 -3.98 -9.58 -19.66
CA HIS A 341 -3.79 -8.26 -19.03
C HIS A 341 -3.35 -7.20 -20.01
N GLU A 342 -2.50 -7.55 -20.96
CA GLU A 342 -2.00 -6.57 -21.92
C GLU A 342 -3.06 -6.24 -22.96
N ILE A 343 -3.69 -7.25 -23.56
CA ILE A 343 -4.61 -7.04 -24.69
C ILE A 343 -5.93 -6.36 -24.29
N VAL A 344 -6.42 -6.54 -23.06
CA VAL A 344 -7.68 -5.90 -22.62
C VAL A 344 -7.58 -4.38 -22.47
N LYS A 345 -6.36 -3.83 -22.39
CA LYS A 345 -6.13 -2.38 -22.36
C LYS A 345 -6.39 -1.72 -23.70
N HIS A 346 -6.35 -2.49 -24.79
CA HIS A 346 -6.25 -2.00 -26.16
C HIS A 346 -7.51 -2.28 -26.99
N GLY A 347 -8.67 -2.46 -26.35
CA GLY A 347 -9.97 -2.60 -27.04
C GLY A 347 -10.18 -3.93 -27.77
N VAL A 348 -9.65 -5.02 -27.23
CA VAL A 348 -9.84 -6.39 -27.77
C VAL A 348 -11.32 -6.76 -27.91
N ASP A 349 -11.66 -7.72 -28.77
CA ASP A 349 -13.03 -8.18 -28.98
C ASP A 349 -13.68 -8.78 -27.71
N ASN A 350 -14.99 -8.56 -27.54
CA ASN A 350 -15.79 -9.12 -26.43
C ASN A 350 -15.74 -10.65 -26.29
N LYS A 351 -15.32 -11.37 -27.32
CA LYS A 351 -15.07 -12.82 -27.23
C LYS A 351 -14.02 -13.15 -26.16
N VAL A 352 -13.16 -12.19 -25.77
CA VAL A 352 -12.22 -12.33 -24.64
C VAL A 352 -12.95 -12.67 -23.35
N VAL A 353 -14.14 -12.10 -23.12
CA VAL A 353 -14.93 -12.35 -21.91
C VAL A 353 -15.40 -13.80 -21.87
N ASN A 354 -15.89 -14.33 -23.00
CA ASN A 354 -16.30 -15.73 -23.10
C ASN A 354 -15.12 -16.69 -22.90
N TYR A 355 -13.95 -16.31 -23.41
CA TYR A 355 -12.71 -17.05 -23.20
C TYR A 355 -12.28 -17.04 -21.73
N LEU A 356 -12.25 -15.87 -21.09
CA LEU A 356 -11.97 -15.68 -19.68
C LEU A 356 -12.93 -16.48 -18.80
N ILE A 357 -14.24 -16.45 -19.06
CA ILE A 357 -15.24 -17.25 -18.34
C ILE A 357 -14.97 -18.75 -18.50
N SER A 358 -14.59 -19.20 -19.69
CA SER A 358 -14.23 -20.61 -19.93
C SER A 358 -12.96 -21.00 -19.18
N LEU A 359 -11.93 -20.15 -19.22
CA LEU A 359 -10.68 -20.33 -18.48
C LEU A 359 -10.93 -20.38 -16.97
N LYS A 360 -11.80 -19.50 -16.46
CA LYS A 360 -12.22 -19.46 -15.05
C LYS A 360 -12.85 -20.77 -14.63
N LYS A 361 -13.79 -21.30 -15.42
CA LYS A 361 -14.47 -22.59 -15.16
C LYS A 361 -13.50 -23.78 -15.18
N SER A 362 -12.41 -23.69 -15.93
CA SER A 362 -11.41 -24.74 -16.02
C SER A 362 -10.38 -24.74 -14.87
N SER A 363 -10.30 -23.65 -14.11
CA SER A 363 -9.37 -23.51 -12.98
C SER A 363 -10.08 -23.72 -11.64
N ASN A 364 -9.50 -24.51 -10.74
CA ASN A 364 -9.97 -24.65 -9.36
C ASN A 364 -9.23 -23.71 -8.38
N ASP A 365 -8.28 -22.91 -8.88
CA ASP A 365 -7.50 -21.98 -8.09
C ASP A 365 -8.25 -20.64 -7.95
N ILE A 366 -8.58 -20.29 -6.70
CA ILE A 366 -9.35 -19.09 -6.39
C ILE A 366 -8.64 -17.78 -6.74
N PHE A 367 -7.30 -17.77 -6.76
CA PHE A 367 -6.51 -16.61 -7.14
C PHE A 367 -6.54 -16.41 -8.66
N ILE A 368 -6.36 -17.48 -9.43
CA ILE A 368 -6.52 -17.45 -10.89
C ILE A 368 -7.94 -17.00 -11.26
N GLN A 369 -8.97 -17.52 -10.58
CA GLN A 369 -10.34 -17.12 -10.84
C GLN A 369 -10.60 -15.63 -10.52
N SER A 370 -10.01 -15.12 -9.44
CA SER A 370 -10.11 -13.70 -9.07
C SER A 370 -9.39 -12.79 -10.06
N GLU A 371 -8.22 -13.23 -10.53
CA GLU A 371 -7.43 -12.50 -11.54
C GLU A 371 -8.18 -12.40 -12.87
N ILE A 372 -8.85 -13.49 -13.26
CA ILE A 372 -9.72 -13.50 -14.44
C ILE A 372 -10.86 -12.49 -14.31
N ASP A 373 -11.50 -12.41 -13.14
CA ASP A 373 -12.56 -11.43 -12.90
C ASP A 373 -12.04 -9.99 -13.02
N PHE A 374 -10.83 -9.74 -12.54
CA PHE A 374 -10.17 -8.44 -12.68
C PHE A 374 -9.90 -8.07 -14.15
N ILE A 375 -9.41 -9.01 -14.95
CA ILE A 375 -9.21 -8.80 -16.38
C ILE A 375 -10.54 -8.52 -17.08
N ILE A 376 -11.63 -9.19 -16.70
CA ILE A 376 -12.98 -8.91 -17.23
C ILE A 376 -13.42 -7.48 -16.86
N PHE A 377 -13.17 -7.02 -15.63
CA PHE A 377 -13.47 -5.64 -15.24
C PHE A 377 -12.69 -4.62 -16.08
N GLN A 378 -11.38 -4.83 -16.27
CA GLN A 378 -10.55 -3.97 -17.12
C GLN A 378 -11.10 -3.89 -18.55
N HIS A 379 -11.50 -5.03 -19.12
CA HIS A 379 -12.08 -5.11 -20.45
C HIS A 379 -13.38 -4.30 -20.58
N TYR A 380 -14.31 -4.45 -19.62
CA TYR A 380 -15.56 -3.68 -19.66
C TYR A 380 -15.32 -2.18 -19.54
N ILE A 381 -14.31 -1.77 -18.78
CA ILE A 381 -13.96 -0.36 -18.62
C ILE A 381 -13.31 0.19 -19.88
N SER A 382 -12.33 -0.51 -20.46
CA SER A 382 -11.64 -0.07 -21.67
C SER A 382 -12.58 -0.01 -22.89
N THR A 383 -13.64 -0.82 -22.89
CA THR A 383 -14.67 -0.85 -23.94
C THR A 383 -15.95 -0.09 -23.60
N ASN A 384 -15.98 0.63 -22.47
CA ASN A 384 -17.13 1.43 -22.00
C ASN A 384 -18.45 0.63 -21.84
N GLN A 385 -18.37 -0.65 -21.46
CA GLN A 385 -19.49 -1.54 -21.19
C GLN A 385 -19.91 -1.49 -19.71
N MET A 386 -20.29 -0.29 -19.26
CA MET A 386 -20.58 -0.03 -17.84
C MET A 386 -21.76 -0.85 -17.30
N ALA A 387 -22.77 -1.16 -18.12
CA ALA A 387 -23.90 -1.98 -17.68
C ALA A 387 -23.47 -3.42 -17.34
N ASP A 388 -22.65 -4.04 -18.19
CA ASP A 388 -22.11 -5.39 -17.96
C ASP A 388 -21.12 -5.40 -16.79
N PHE A 389 -20.33 -4.33 -16.64
CA PHE A 389 -19.50 -4.09 -15.46
C PHE A 389 -20.34 -4.05 -14.18
N TYR A 390 -21.42 -3.27 -14.13
CA TYR A 390 -22.31 -3.17 -12.98
C TYR A 390 -23.06 -4.48 -12.72
N GLU A 391 -23.53 -5.20 -13.74
CA GLU A 391 -24.13 -6.53 -13.57
C GLU A 391 -23.16 -7.53 -12.97
N LEU A 392 -21.91 -7.55 -13.47
CA LEU A 392 -20.87 -8.40 -12.90
C LEU A 392 -20.62 -7.99 -11.45
N LEU A 393 -20.47 -6.70 -11.16
CA LEU A 393 -20.30 -6.14 -9.81
C LEU A 393 -21.46 -6.50 -8.87
N LEU A 394 -22.71 -6.45 -9.33
CA LEU A 394 -23.90 -6.76 -8.53
C LEU A 394 -23.92 -8.22 -8.08
N ARG A 395 -23.38 -9.15 -8.88
CA ARG A 395 -23.17 -10.55 -8.44
C ARG A 395 -22.22 -10.64 -7.24
N TYR A 396 -21.34 -9.66 -7.06
CA TYR A 396 -20.49 -9.55 -5.88
C TYR A 396 -21.21 -8.83 -4.73
N ILE A 397 -21.98 -7.78 -4.99
CA ILE A 397 -22.70 -7.03 -3.94
C ILE A 397 -23.69 -7.95 -3.18
N ASP A 398 -24.38 -8.86 -3.86
CA ASP A 398 -25.32 -9.81 -3.24
C ASP A 398 -24.68 -11.11 -2.72
N LEU A 399 -23.35 -11.16 -2.60
CA LEU A 399 -22.62 -12.38 -2.19
C LEU A 399 -23.21 -12.98 -0.90
N PRO A 400 -23.70 -14.23 -0.92
CA PRO A 400 -24.32 -14.83 0.26
C PRO A 400 -23.30 -14.97 1.40
N LEU A 401 -23.72 -14.64 2.62
CA LEU A 401 -22.93 -14.82 3.86
C LEU A 401 -22.75 -16.31 4.25
N ASN A 402 -23.08 -17.23 3.35
CA ASN A 402 -22.94 -18.66 3.53
C ASN A 402 -22.08 -19.21 2.37
N PRO A 403 -20.90 -19.77 2.66
CA PRO A 403 -20.04 -20.33 1.63
C PRO A 403 -20.65 -21.53 0.90
N VAL A 404 -21.77 -22.11 1.34
CA VAL A 404 -22.44 -23.21 0.60
C VAL A 404 -22.86 -22.79 -0.81
N ALA A 405 -23.24 -21.53 -1.01
CA ALA A 405 -23.49 -21.01 -2.36
C ALA A 405 -22.20 -20.88 -3.20
N PHE A 406 -21.06 -20.71 -2.55
CA PHE A 406 -19.73 -20.80 -3.18
C PHE A 406 -19.32 -22.26 -3.42
N ILE A 407 -19.72 -23.20 -2.55
CA ILE A 407 -19.45 -24.66 -2.71
C ILE A 407 -20.19 -25.24 -3.91
N ASN A 408 -21.38 -24.74 -4.27
CA ASN A 408 -22.10 -25.19 -5.46
C ASN A 408 -21.60 -24.55 -6.79
N VAL A 409 -20.82 -23.48 -6.71
CA VAL A 409 -20.18 -22.86 -7.88
C VAL A 409 -18.71 -23.30 -7.99
N ASN A 410 -18.13 -23.81 -6.90
CA ASN A 410 -16.72 -24.19 -6.81
C ASN A 410 -16.57 -25.66 -6.41
N ASN A 411 -16.31 -26.53 -7.38
CA ASN A 411 -15.67 -27.82 -7.11
C ASN A 411 -14.18 -27.59 -6.79
N VAL A 412 -13.90 -26.90 -5.68
CA VAL A 412 -12.54 -26.82 -5.12
C VAL A 412 -12.22 -28.18 -4.54
N GLY A 413 -11.04 -28.71 -4.88
CA GLY A 413 -10.51 -30.00 -4.44
C GLY A 413 -10.23 -30.15 -2.94
N VAL A 414 -11.05 -29.59 -2.06
CA VAL A 414 -11.36 -30.31 -0.82
C VAL A 414 -12.31 -31.42 -1.24
N SER A 415 -11.93 -32.68 -1.07
CA SER A 415 -12.91 -33.77 -1.13
C SER A 415 -13.82 -33.62 0.08
N ILE A 416 -14.76 -32.69 0.00
CA ILE A 416 -15.88 -32.58 0.91
C ILE A 416 -16.82 -33.71 0.50
N THR A 417 -16.48 -34.92 0.92
CA THR A 417 -17.57 -35.85 1.27
C THR A 417 -18.48 -35.10 2.24
N ASN A 418 -19.80 -35.33 2.16
CA ASN A 418 -20.90 -34.60 2.81
C ASN A 418 -20.78 -34.28 4.34
N ASN A 419 -19.62 -34.53 4.96
CA ASN A 419 -19.32 -34.42 6.38
C ASN A 419 -18.01 -33.66 6.75
N THR A 420 -17.26 -33.01 5.84
CA THR A 420 -16.13 -32.17 6.31
C THR A 420 -16.63 -30.82 6.82
N VAL A 421 -16.59 -30.67 8.14
CA VAL A 421 -16.88 -29.43 8.84
C VAL A 421 -15.67 -28.50 8.68
N VAL A 422 -15.68 -27.63 7.67
CA VAL A 422 -14.74 -26.51 7.61
C VAL A 422 -15.04 -25.61 8.81
N ASN A 423 -14.05 -25.25 9.62
CA ASN A 423 -14.31 -24.38 10.77
C ASN A 423 -14.65 -22.95 10.32
N ASP A 424 -15.33 -22.18 11.16
CA ASP A 424 -15.85 -20.86 10.76
C ASP A 424 -14.73 -19.84 10.50
N THR A 425 -13.54 -20.04 11.09
CA THR A 425 -12.36 -19.20 10.92
C THR A 425 -11.71 -19.38 9.54
N GLU A 426 -11.59 -20.61 9.04
CA GLU A 426 -11.08 -20.89 7.69
C GLU A 426 -12.06 -20.38 6.62
N ARG A 427 -13.37 -20.53 6.87
CA ARG A 427 -14.41 -19.97 6.00
C ARG A 427 -14.34 -18.43 5.94
N PHE A 428 -14.07 -17.79 7.08
CA PHE A 428 -13.90 -16.34 7.14
C PHE A 428 -12.68 -15.86 6.36
N LYS A 429 -11.53 -16.53 6.48
CA LYS A 429 -10.29 -16.15 5.75
C LYS A 429 -10.43 -16.23 4.23
N LEU A 430 -11.09 -17.27 3.71
CA LEU A 430 -11.33 -17.40 2.26
C LEU A 430 -12.24 -16.28 1.73
N MET A 431 -13.26 -15.94 2.50
CA MET A 431 -14.18 -14.86 2.21
C MET A 431 -13.48 -13.49 2.27
N GLU A 432 -12.65 -13.25 3.30
CA GLU A 432 -11.81 -12.06 3.44
C GLU A 432 -10.90 -11.84 2.23
N LEU A 433 -10.13 -12.86 1.83
CA LEU A 433 -9.23 -12.80 0.67
C LEU A 433 -9.97 -12.41 -0.62
N TYR A 434 -11.14 -12.99 -0.84
CA TYR A 434 -11.94 -12.74 -2.03
C TYR A 434 -12.48 -11.31 -2.09
N ILE A 435 -13.01 -10.81 -0.97
CA ILE A 435 -13.52 -9.43 -0.85
C ILE A 435 -12.40 -8.42 -1.11
N LEU A 436 -11.22 -8.67 -0.55
CA LEU A 436 -10.05 -7.81 -0.74
C LEU A 436 -9.60 -7.78 -2.20
N ASN A 437 -9.61 -8.92 -2.90
CA ASN A 437 -9.26 -8.99 -4.32
C ASN A 437 -10.24 -8.20 -5.21
N VAL A 438 -11.54 -8.35 -5.00
CA VAL A 438 -12.57 -7.62 -5.78
C VAL A 438 -12.43 -6.12 -5.57
N THR A 439 -12.23 -5.71 -4.32
CA THR A 439 -12.07 -4.29 -3.94
C THR A 439 -10.79 -3.69 -4.50
N TYR A 440 -9.70 -4.46 -4.44
CA TYR A 440 -8.46 -4.08 -5.08
C TYR A 440 -8.64 -3.89 -6.58
N GLY A 441 -9.32 -4.83 -7.23
CA GLY A 441 -9.64 -4.75 -8.63
C GLY A 441 -10.38 -3.46 -8.98
N LEU A 442 -11.46 -3.14 -8.24
CA LEU A 442 -12.24 -1.92 -8.42
C LEU A 442 -11.43 -0.65 -8.19
N SER A 443 -10.61 -0.62 -7.14
CA SER A 443 -9.73 0.51 -6.88
C SER A 443 -8.74 0.71 -8.04
N LYS A 444 -8.10 -0.35 -8.53
CA LYS A 444 -7.10 -0.28 -9.60
C LYS A 444 -7.63 0.26 -10.92
N VAL A 445 -8.92 0.12 -11.17
CA VAL A 445 -9.56 0.62 -12.40
C VAL A 445 -10.28 1.96 -12.21
N GLY A 446 -10.04 2.65 -11.09
CA GLY A 446 -10.52 4.01 -10.82
C GLY A 446 -11.83 4.11 -10.04
N PHE A 447 -12.46 2.98 -9.70
CA PHE A 447 -13.75 2.90 -9.01
C PHE A 447 -13.58 2.78 -7.50
N THR A 448 -12.87 3.74 -6.91
CA THR A 448 -12.52 3.76 -5.48
C THR A 448 -13.73 3.90 -4.57
N THR A 449 -14.75 4.66 -4.99
CA THR A 449 -15.97 4.88 -4.22
C THR A 449 -16.83 3.62 -4.19
N GLU A 450 -16.94 2.94 -5.31
CA GLU A 450 -17.67 1.67 -5.45
C GLU A 450 -16.98 0.55 -4.69
N ALA A 451 -15.64 0.53 -4.67
CA ALA A 451 -14.86 -0.37 -3.84
C ALA A 451 -15.16 -0.17 -2.34
N GLU A 452 -15.27 1.09 -1.88
CA GLU A 452 -15.63 1.41 -0.50
C GLU A 452 -17.06 1.01 -0.15
N ILE A 453 -18.01 1.29 -1.05
CA ILE A 453 -19.42 0.91 -0.88
C ILE A 453 -19.55 -0.61 -0.82
N PHE A 454 -18.90 -1.33 -1.74
CA PHE A 454 -18.93 -2.78 -1.82
C PHE A 454 -18.50 -3.42 -0.49
N ILE A 455 -17.34 -3.02 0.06
CA ILE A 455 -16.93 -3.58 1.33
C ILE A 455 -17.76 -3.08 2.50
N SER A 456 -18.12 -1.80 2.53
CA SER A 456 -18.92 -1.29 3.66
C SER A 456 -20.23 -2.04 3.79
N ASP A 457 -20.90 -2.33 2.68
CA ASP A 457 -22.11 -3.13 2.64
C ASP A 457 -21.84 -4.59 3.07
N TYR A 458 -20.80 -5.20 2.51
CA TYR A 458 -20.45 -6.59 2.86
C TYR A 458 -20.07 -6.76 4.34
N TYR A 459 -19.33 -5.80 4.89
CA TYR A 459 -18.97 -5.73 6.30
C TYR A 459 -20.20 -5.64 7.20
N ASN A 460 -21.14 -4.76 6.88
CA ASN A 460 -22.37 -4.61 7.66
C ASN A 460 -23.18 -5.91 7.66
N ARG A 461 -23.26 -6.58 6.50
CA ARG A 461 -23.90 -7.89 6.35
C ARG A 461 -23.19 -8.95 7.20
N LEU A 462 -21.86 -9.01 7.19
CA LEU A 462 -21.08 -9.93 8.04
C LEU A 462 -21.31 -9.71 9.53
N LYS A 463 -21.31 -8.45 9.99
CA LYS A 463 -21.51 -8.11 11.40
C LYS A 463 -22.92 -8.48 11.89
N SER A 464 -23.89 -8.41 10.99
CA SER A 464 -25.28 -8.83 11.26
C SER A 464 -25.50 -10.35 11.15
N SER A 465 -24.49 -11.11 10.71
CA SER A 465 -24.58 -12.56 10.55
C SER A 465 -24.63 -13.27 11.89
N THR A 466 -25.51 -14.27 12.02
CA THR A 466 -25.55 -15.16 13.20
C THR A 466 -24.34 -16.08 13.29
N ILE A 467 -23.64 -16.31 12.17
CA ILE A 467 -22.47 -17.20 12.08
C ILE A 467 -21.18 -16.42 12.36
N TYR A 468 -21.05 -15.23 11.76
CA TYR A 468 -19.80 -14.47 11.79
C TYR A 468 -19.85 -13.24 12.70
N GLY A 469 -21.03 -12.81 13.17
CA GLY A 469 -21.16 -11.64 14.04
C GLY A 469 -20.50 -11.79 15.41
N SER A 470 -20.06 -13.00 15.77
CA SER A 470 -19.25 -13.29 16.96
C SER A 470 -17.74 -13.11 16.74
N LEU A 471 -17.30 -12.89 15.50
CA LEU A 471 -15.91 -12.60 15.18
C LEU A 471 -15.47 -11.28 15.81
N SER A 472 -14.18 -11.21 16.11
CA SER A 472 -13.60 -10.09 16.83
C SER A 472 -13.69 -8.80 16.00
N ASN A 473 -13.84 -7.67 16.68
CA ASN A 473 -13.70 -6.36 16.02
C ASN A 473 -12.34 -6.22 15.32
N ASP A 474 -11.31 -6.94 15.77
CA ASP A 474 -9.99 -6.94 15.17
C ASP A 474 -9.98 -7.58 13.78
N GLU A 475 -10.68 -8.70 13.57
CA GLU A 475 -10.85 -9.33 12.24
C GLU A 475 -11.57 -8.41 11.26
N TYR A 476 -12.56 -7.69 11.75
CA TYR A 476 -13.28 -6.70 10.95
C TYR A 476 -12.45 -5.45 10.61
N ASN A 477 -11.65 -4.99 11.57
CA ASN A 477 -10.76 -3.85 11.37
C ASN A 477 -9.63 -4.16 10.39
N LYS A 478 -9.21 -5.43 10.25
CA LYS A 478 -8.23 -5.87 9.24
C LYS A 478 -8.72 -5.61 7.81
N ILE A 479 -9.95 -6.03 7.49
CA ILE A 479 -10.58 -5.79 6.19
C ILE A 479 -10.64 -4.28 5.90
N ILE A 480 -11.17 -3.48 6.83
CA ILE A 480 -11.29 -2.03 6.67
C ILE A 480 -9.92 -1.36 6.48
N GLY A 481 -8.90 -1.81 7.22
CA GLY A 481 -7.53 -1.29 7.13
C GLY A 481 -6.90 -1.52 5.76
N THR A 482 -7.07 -2.71 5.17
CA THR A 482 -6.49 -3.04 3.86
C THR A 482 -7.05 -2.17 2.74
N ILE A 483 -8.33 -1.79 2.80
CA ILE A 483 -9.01 -0.98 1.76
C ILE A 483 -8.56 0.46 1.78
N LYS A 484 -8.39 1.00 3.00
CA LYS A 484 -7.92 2.38 3.17
C LYS A 484 -6.50 2.55 2.61
N LYS A 485 -5.66 1.51 2.70
CA LYS A 485 -4.36 1.46 2.02
C LYS A 485 -4.47 1.46 0.49
N LEU A 486 -5.51 0.83 -0.07
CA LEU A 486 -5.76 0.81 -1.51
C LEU A 486 -6.28 2.15 -2.05
N LYS A 487 -6.94 2.96 -1.22
CA LYS A 487 -7.43 4.31 -1.56
C LYS A 487 -6.32 5.36 -1.61
N LEU A 488 -5.32 5.25 -0.74
CA LEU A 488 -4.18 6.18 -0.70
C LEU A 488 -3.20 6.00 -1.87
N ARG A 489 -3.43 4.99 -2.72
CA ARG A 489 -2.58 4.61 -3.87
C ARG A 489 -3.09 5.19 -5.21
N ASN A 490 -4.25 5.83 -5.24
CA ASN A 490 -4.85 6.57 -6.36
C ASN A 490 -5.09 8.02 -5.94
#